data_AF-A0A9D7HAT4-F1
#
_entry.id   AF-A0A9D7HAT4-F1
#
_cell.length_a   1.000
_cell.length_b   1.000
_cell.length_c   1.000
_cell.angle_alpha   90.00
_cell.angle_beta   90.00
_cell.angle_gamma   90.00
#
_symmetry.space_group_name_H-M   'P 1'
#
loop_
_entity.id
_entity.type
_entity.pdbx_description
1 polymer ?
#
loop_
_entity_poly.entity_id
_entity_poly.type
_entity_poly.pdbx_seq_one_letter_code
_entity_poly.pdbx_strand_id
1 'polypeptide(L)'
;MDPRTDLVALNGTANATGAKARVYWDHGANRVFLDVLNLPEPPSGKQYQLWALVDGTPVDAGVFDMTADANGLQRMKDITRAQAFAVTLEKAGGSPTPDLEAMVLMGQAG
;
A
#
# COMPACT_ATOMS: atom_id res chain seq x y z
N MET A 1 3.88 17.45 -12.26
CA MET A 1 4.04 16.72 -10.99
C MET A 1 5.07 17.48 -10.16
N ASP A 2 4.88 17.61 -8.85
CA ASP A 2 5.88 18.23 -7.96
C ASP A 2 7.17 17.38 -8.02
N PRO A 3 8.36 17.96 -8.22
CA PRO A 3 9.63 17.21 -8.27
C PRO A 3 9.96 16.46 -6.98
N ARG A 4 9.18 16.63 -5.91
CA ARG A 4 9.33 15.95 -4.61
C ARG A 4 8.35 14.80 -4.39
N THR A 5 7.57 14.42 -5.40
CA THR A 5 6.63 13.29 -5.30
C THR A 5 7.11 12.12 -6.12
N ASP A 6 7.40 11.01 -5.44
CA ASP A 6 7.67 9.75 -6.11
C ASP A 6 6.37 9.02 -6.44
N LEU A 7 6.35 8.43 -7.64
CA LEU A 7 5.30 7.53 -8.06
C LEU A 7 5.82 6.10 -8.01
N VAL A 8 5.36 5.33 -7.03
CA VAL A 8 5.74 3.93 -6.86
C VAL A 8 4.63 3.04 -7.41
N ALA A 9 4.92 2.31 -8.49
CA ALA A 9 4.00 1.32 -9.04
C ALA A 9 4.04 0.04 -8.21
N LEU A 10 2.89 -0.41 -7.72
CA LEU A 10 2.73 -1.68 -7.02
C LEU A 10 2.12 -2.71 -7.96
N ASN A 11 2.80 -3.83 -8.14
CA ASN A 11 2.37 -4.91 -9.02
C ASN A 11 1.98 -6.14 -8.21
N GLY A 12 1.02 -6.89 -8.74
CA GLY A 12 0.54 -8.15 -8.19
C GLY A 12 1.65 -9.18 -7.98
N THR A 13 1.62 -9.84 -6.83
CA THR A 13 2.43 -11.02 -6.54
C THR A 13 1.76 -12.28 -7.09
N ALA A 14 2.35 -13.46 -6.83
CA ALA A 14 1.72 -14.75 -7.13
C ALA A 14 0.32 -14.93 -6.49
N ASN A 15 0.07 -14.28 -5.34
CA ASN A 15 -1.21 -14.36 -4.63
C ASN A 15 -2.33 -13.53 -5.28
N ALA A 16 -1.97 -12.56 -6.13
CA ALA A 16 -2.92 -11.64 -6.75
C ALA A 16 -2.43 -11.23 -8.15
N THR A 17 -2.27 -12.22 -9.03
CA THR A 17 -1.83 -11.99 -10.41
C THR A 17 -2.71 -10.96 -11.11
N GLY A 18 -2.09 -9.93 -11.69
CA GLY A 18 -2.80 -8.85 -12.38
C GLY A 18 -3.30 -7.72 -11.49
N ALA A 19 -3.17 -7.84 -10.16
CA ALA A 19 -3.45 -6.74 -9.25
C ALA A 19 -2.48 -5.57 -9.46
N LYS A 20 -2.96 -4.34 -9.27
CA LYS A 20 -2.22 -3.09 -9.48
C LYS A 20 -2.69 -2.01 -8.51
N ALA A 21 -1.72 -1.26 -7.99
CA ALA A 21 -1.95 0.00 -7.30
C ALA A 21 -0.79 0.96 -7.56
N ARG A 22 -0.93 2.21 -7.16
CA ARG A 22 0.12 3.22 -7.20
C ARG A 22 0.19 3.95 -5.87
N VAL A 23 1.40 4.21 -5.41
CA VAL A 23 1.67 5.07 -4.28
C VAL A 23 2.23 6.40 -4.79
N TYR A 24 1.66 7.49 -4.33
CA TYR A 24 2.18 8.84 -4.50
C TYR A 24 2.80 9.25 -3.17
N TRP A 25 4.11 9.43 -3.15
CA TRP A 25 4.85 9.72 -1.94
C TRP A 25 5.48 11.11 -2.02
N ASP A 26 4.86 12.07 -1.34
CA ASP A 26 5.33 13.45 -1.21
C ASP A 26 6.37 13.55 -0.09
N HIS A 27 7.65 13.58 -0.48
CA HIS A 27 8.79 13.71 0.43
C HIS A 27 8.84 15.04 1.18
N GLY A 28 8.24 16.09 0.63
CA GLY A 28 8.25 17.41 1.27
C GLY A 28 7.38 17.46 2.52
N ALA A 29 6.31 16.67 2.55
CA ALA A 29 5.36 16.62 3.65
C ALA A 29 5.26 15.24 4.33
N ASN A 30 6.09 14.27 3.90
CA ASN A 30 6.02 12.86 4.28
C ASN A 30 4.68 12.17 3.98
N ARG A 31 3.89 12.72 3.05
CA ARG A 31 2.53 12.25 2.78
C ARG A 31 2.53 11.13 1.76
N VAL A 32 1.89 10.03 2.11
CA VAL A 32 1.61 8.90 1.22
C VAL A 32 0.14 8.91 0.85
N PHE A 33 -0.13 8.74 -0.44
CA PHE A 33 -1.45 8.46 -0.98
C PHE A 33 -1.44 7.18 -1.80
N LEU A 34 -2.48 6.38 -1.68
CA LEU A 34 -2.66 5.12 -2.40
C LEU A 34 -3.79 5.26 -3.43
N ASP A 35 -3.52 4.82 -4.64
CA ASP A 35 -4.47 4.76 -5.75
C ASP A 35 -4.59 3.30 -6.19
N VAL A 36 -5.73 2.69 -5.89
CA VAL A 36 -6.00 1.28 -6.18
C VAL A 36 -6.55 1.17 -7.60
N LEU A 37 -5.81 0.51 -8.49
CA LEU A 37 -6.17 0.41 -9.91
C LEU A 37 -6.92 -0.87 -10.24
N ASN A 38 -6.49 -1.98 -9.65
CA ASN A 38 -7.09 -3.29 -9.82
C ASN A 38 -6.72 -4.16 -8.61
N LEU A 39 -7.66 -4.43 -7.72
CA LEU A 39 -7.43 -5.32 -6.58
C LEU A 39 -8.77 -5.99 -6.25
N PRO A 40 -8.81 -7.29 -5.94
CA PRO A 40 -10.07 -7.94 -5.60
C PRO A 40 -10.59 -7.40 -4.25
N GLU A 41 -11.91 -7.36 -4.08
CA GLU A 41 -12.50 -7.04 -2.78
C GLU A 41 -12.02 -8.04 -1.71
N PRO A 42 -11.65 -7.56 -0.50
CA PRO A 42 -11.23 -8.45 0.56
C PRO A 42 -12.42 -9.30 1.04
N PRO A 43 -12.19 -10.58 1.40
CA PRO A 43 -13.21 -11.41 2.03
C PRO A 43 -13.74 -10.80 3.33
N SER A 44 -14.92 -11.25 3.78
CA SER A 44 -15.48 -10.79 5.06
C SER A 44 -14.51 -10.99 6.23
N GLY A 45 -14.36 -9.97 7.07
CA GLY A 45 -13.44 -9.97 8.21
C GLY A 45 -11.96 -9.72 7.85
N LYS A 46 -11.65 -9.46 6.57
CA LYS A 46 -10.31 -9.09 6.09
C LYS A 46 -10.28 -7.66 5.57
N GLN A 47 -9.09 -7.07 5.56
CA GLN A 47 -8.84 -5.72 5.06
C GLN A 47 -7.41 -5.64 4.53
N TYR A 48 -7.18 -4.79 3.52
CA TYR A 48 -5.82 -4.57 3.03
C TYR A 48 -5.06 -3.58 3.91
N GLN A 49 -3.76 -3.81 4.03
CA GLN A 49 -2.86 -2.91 4.73
C GLN A 49 -1.65 -2.58 3.86
N LEU A 50 -1.33 -1.29 3.77
CA LEU A 50 -0.12 -0.81 3.13
C LEU A 50 1.03 -0.82 4.14
N TRP A 51 2.19 -1.23 3.67
CA TRP A 51 3.44 -1.25 4.42
C TRP A 51 4.50 -0.48 3.66
N ALA A 52 5.28 0.33 4.37
CA ALA A 52 6.53 0.89 3.89
C ALA A 52 7.68 0.02 4.42
N LEU A 53 8.58 -0.44 3.56
CA LEU A 53 9.78 -1.13 4.00
C LEU A 53 10.86 -0.10 4.31
N VAL A 54 11.26 -0.03 5.58
CA VAL A 54 12.26 0.88 6.12
C VAL A 54 13.42 0.09 6.69
N ASP A 55 14.54 0.17 6.00
CA ASP A 55 15.76 -0.59 6.30
C ASP A 55 15.47 -2.09 6.38
N GLY A 56 14.61 -2.57 5.46
CA GLY A 56 14.12 -3.95 5.40
C GLY A 56 13.01 -4.28 6.42
N THR A 57 12.66 -3.36 7.32
CA THR A 57 11.61 -3.56 8.32
C THR A 57 10.28 -2.99 7.85
N PRO A 58 9.19 -3.78 7.83
CA PRO A 58 7.87 -3.27 7.51
C PRO A 58 7.37 -2.28 8.57
N VAL A 59 6.99 -1.09 8.11
CA VAL A 59 6.35 -0.03 8.91
C VAL A 59 4.93 0.12 8.40
N ASP A 60 3.99 0.13 9.34
CA ASP A 60 2.56 0.29 9.05
C ASP A 60 2.28 1.65 8.39
N ALA A 61 1.87 1.61 7.12
CA ALA A 61 1.46 2.79 6.37
C ALA A 61 -0.07 2.97 6.37
N GLY A 62 -0.82 2.09 7.04
CA GLY A 62 -2.27 2.19 7.23
C GLY A 62 -3.08 1.16 6.46
N VAL A 63 -4.30 0.93 6.94
CA VAL A 63 -5.31 0.11 6.27
C VAL A 63 -6.12 0.94 5.29
N PHE A 64 -6.71 0.30 4.28
CA PHE A 64 -7.57 0.96 3.31
C PHE A 64 -8.74 0.07 2.90
N ASP A 65 -9.83 0.71 2.50
CA ASP A 65 -11.06 0.05 2.08
C ASP A 65 -11.19 0.05 0.54
N MET A 66 -11.99 -0.89 0.05
CA MET A 66 -12.28 -1.12 -1.37
C MET A 66 -13.67 -0.60 -1.78
N THR A 67 -14.34 0.20 -0.94
CA THR A 67 -15.73 0.61 -1.18
C THR A 67 -15.88 1.44 -2.45
N ALA A 68 -17.08 1.49 -3.04
CA ALA A 68 -17.34 2.23 -4.29
C ALA A 68 -17.04 3.74 -4.20
N ASP A 69 -16.99 4.31 -2.98
CA ASP A 69 -16.57 5.69 -2.70
C ASP A 69 -15.04 5.84 -2.57
N ALA A 70 -14.29 4.73 -2.52
CA ALA A 70 -12.83 4.66 -2.58
C ALA A 70 -12.29 4.74 -4.02
N ASN A 71 -13.14 5.12 -5.00
CA ASN A 71 -12.74 5.56 -6.33
C ASN A 71 -11.95 6.88 -6.22
N GLY A 72 -10.73 6.83 -5.69
CA GLY A 72 -9.90 8.00 -5.47
C GLY A 72 -8.62 7.70 -4.72
N LEU A 73 -7.75 8.71 -4.66
CA LEU A 73 -6.53 8.70 -3.86
C LEU A 73 -6.87 8.64 -2.38
N GLN A 74 -6.50 7.54 -1.73
CA GLN A 74 -6.68 7.33 -0.30
C GLN A 74 -5.46 7.87 0.45
N ARG A 75 -5.69 8.73 1.45
CA ARG A 75 -4.62 9.24 2.30
C ARG A 75 -4.19 8.18 3.30
N MET A 76 -2.90 7.84 3.28
CA MET A 76 -2.29 6.85 4.15
C MET A 76 -1.61 7.51 5.36
N LYS A 77 -0.88 6.76 6.18
CA LYS A 77 -0.04 7.32 7.24
C LYS A 77 1.15 8.09 6.66
N ASP A 78 1.80 8.91 7.48
CA ASP A 78 3.03 9.57 7.08
C ASP A 78 4.19 8.59 7.03
N ILE A 79 4.99 8.67 5.98
CA ILE A 79 6.19 7.86 5.78
C ILE A 79 7.33 8.78 5.40
N THR A 80 8.39 8.79 6.22
CA THR A 80 9.56 9.67 6.03
C THR A 80 10.61 9.05 5.14
N ARG A 81 10.69 7.71 5.11
CA ARG A 81 11.62 6.95 4.28
C ARG A 81 10.99 5.62 3.93
N ALA A 82 11.34 5.06 2.78
CA ALA A 82 10.99 3.71 2.38
C ALA A 82 11.93 3.28 1.24
N GLN A 83 12.35 2.02 1.22
CA GLN A 83 12.97 1.42 0.02
C GLN A 83 11.93 0.76 -0.88
N ALA A 84 10.77 0.41 -0.33
CA ALA A 84 9.70 -0.24 -1.07
C ALA A 84 8.37 -0.07 -0.33
N PHE A 85 7.29 -0.34 -1.05
CA PHE A 85 5.96 -0.45 -0.49
C PHE A 85 5.38 -1.83 -0.82
N ALA A 86 4.57 -2.36 0.08
CA ALA A 86 3.88 -3.63 -0.09
C ALA A 86 2.45 -3.55 0.45
N VAL A 87 1.56 -4.40 -0.09
CA VAL A 87 0.20 -4.58 0.44
C VAL A 87 -0.01 -6.03 0.81
N THR A 88 -0.56 -6.26 1.99
CA THR A 88 -0.96 -7.59 2.48
C THR A 88 -2.46 -7.62 2.77
N LEU A 89 -3.05 -8.82 2.74
CA LEU A 89 -4.44 -9.06 3.15
C LEU A 89 -4.49 -9.47 4.64
N GLU A 90 -4.86 -8.53 5.49
CA GLU A 90 -4.83 -8.65 6.95
C GLU A 90 -6.22 -8.85 7.55
N LYS A 91 -6.28 -9.05 8.87
CA LYS A 91 -7.55 -9.00 9.61
C LYS A 91 -8.13 -7.57 9.52
N ALA A 92 -9.45 -7.44 9.60
CA ALA A 92 -10.09 -6.13 9.66
C ALA A 92 -9.49 -5.29 10.81
N GLY A 93 -9.11 -4.05 10.51
CA GLY A 93 -8.37 -3.15 11.41
C GLY A 93 -6.83 -3.26 11.29
N GLY A 94 -6.33 -4.18 10.46
CA GLY A 94 -4.91 -4.39 10.21
C GLY A 94 -4.23 -5.32 11.22
N SER A 95 -2.91 -5.43 11.06
CA SER A 95 -2.03 -6.26 11.86
C SER A 95 -0.83 -5.44 12.37
N PRO A 96 -0.20 -5.83 13.50
CA PRO A 96 1.02 -5.19 14.00
C PRO A 96 2.25 -5.51 13.15
N THR A 97 2.23 -6.62 12.42
CA THR A 97 3.28 -7.07 11.49
C THR A 97 2.61 -7.66 10.26
N PRO A 98 3.22 -7.55 9.07
CA PRO A 98 2.62 -8.08 7.84
C PRO A 98 2.58 -9.61 7.85
N ASP A 99 1.49 -10.15 7.34
CA ASP A 99 1.41 -11.52 6.86
C ASP A 99 2.05 -11.59 5.46
N LEU A 100 3.32 -12.00 5.40
CA LEU A 100 4.08 -12.10 4.16
C LEU A 100 3.55 -13.20 3.23
N GLU A 101 2.89 -14.22 3.76
CA GLU A 101 2.23 -15.25 2.94
C GLU A 101 1.00 -14.68 2.23
N ALA A 102 0.36 -13.66 2.83
CA ALA A 102 -0.79 -12.95 2.29
C ALA A 102 -0.43 -11.66 1.53
N MET A 103 0.84 -11.50 1.11
CA MET A 103 1.27 -10.34 0.33
C MET A 103 0.70 -10.37 -1.09
N VAL A 104 0.00 -9.31 -1.48
CA VAL A 104 -0.71 -9.21 -2.77
C VAL A 104 -0.11 -8.20 -3.73
N LEU A 105 0.56 -7.15 -3.24
CA LEU A 105 1.21 -6.15 -4.07
C LEU A 105 2.60 -5.80 -3.52
N MET A 106 3.53 -5.44 -4.41
CA MET A 106 4.83 -4.87 -4.03
C MET A 106 5.38 -3.95 -5.12
N GLY A 107 6.16 -2.94 -4.73
CA GLY A 107 6.93 -2.07 -5.62
C GLY A 107 8.09 -1.39 -4.90
N GLN A 108 9.19 -1.15 -5.61
CA GLN A 108 10.37 -0.47 -5.07
C GLN A 108 10.19 1.05 -5.14
N ALA A 109 10.53 1.74 -4.06
CA ALA A 109 10.66 3.19 -4.03
C ALA A 109 12.10 3.57 -4.45
N GLY A 110 12.21 4.58 -5.32
CA GLY A 110 13.47 5.02 -5.92
C GLY A 110 14.22 6.04 -5.08
#